data_AF-A0A443SRN8-F1
#
_entry.id   AF-A0A443SRN8-F1
#
_cell.length_a   1.000
_cell.length_b   1.000
_cell.length_c   1.000
_cell.angle_alpha   90.00
_cell.angle_beta   90.00
_cell.angle_gamma   90.00
#
_symmetry.space_group_name_H-M   'P 1'
#
loop_
_entity.id
_entity.type
_entity.pdbx_description
1 polymer ?
#
loop_
_entity_poly.entity_id
_entity_poly.type
_entity_poly.pdbx_seq_one_letter_code
_entity_poly.pdbx_strand_id
1 'polypeptide(L)'
;VQSKFQGLVVTLQTTINRTLEEFIDFIKTDLDTKVPKDGTVHELTSNTMIFLVNLMDHLDILSRVITITDIQSIDPRVDKNRWAYAQYIVRVLLALGSALQNKSESYSDIHLKAIFLLNNYHYILHTLRKANLLSIVHMYDPKTEYIYENRIIENKRVYSQSWSRVLHFVLEMDKPLSQQRVVPEMNQIANMRLKDKDRQNIKDKFAGFNKEMEEIKRTQTAYAVPNSDLRESLKRDNIEFIVPKYKLFYDKYLNMNFTKNLEKYVKYKPEDIVAMIETFFDSTA
;
A
#
# COMPACT_ATOMS: atom_id res chain seq x y z
N VAL A 1 52.60 -24.44 7.48
CA VAL A 1 51.97 -23.09 7.39
C VAL A 1 50.78 -23.08 6.43
N GLN A 2 50.91 -23.60 5.21
CA GLN A 2 49.83 -23.68 4.21
C GLN A 2 48.53 -24.35 4.70
N SER A 3 48.62 -25.50 5.37
CA SER A 3 47.45 -26.17 5.97
C SER A 3 46.78 -25.33 7.09
N LYS A 4 47.55 -24.60 7.89
CA LYS A 4 47.01 -23.70 8.93
C LYS A 4 46.30 -22.50 8.31
N PHE A 5 46.86 -21.93 7.24
CA PHE A 5 46.26 -20.82 6.49
C PHE A 5 44.96 -21.25 5.80
N GLN A 6 44.94 -22.42 5.17
CA GLN A 6 43.74 -22.99 4.57
C GLN A 6 42.65 -23.24 5.63
N GLY A 7 43.02 -23.74 6.80
CA GLY A 7 42.11 -23.87 7.94
C GLY A 7 41.47 -22.54 8.34
N LEU A 8 42.26 -21.47 8.45
CA LEU A 8 41.76 -20.13 8.77
C LEU A 8 40.77 -19.61 7.72
N VAL A 9 41.05 -19.78 6.43
CA VAL A 9 40.14 -19.38 5.34
C VAL A 9 38.80 -20.10 5.45
N VAL A 10 38.81 -21.42 5.69
CA VAL A 10 37.58 -22.20 5.88
C VAL A 10 36.81 -21.70 7.10
N THR A 11 37.49 -21.47 8.24
CA THR A 11 36.83 -20.94 9.44
C THR A 11 36.16 -19.59 9.18
N LEU A 12 36.82 -18.67 8.46
CA LEU A 12 36.23 -17.38 8.10
C LEU A 12 35.01 -17.56 7.18
N GLN A 13 35.12 -18.39 6.14
CA GLN A 13 34.02 -18.65 5.22
C GLN A 13 32.80 -19.25 5.92
N THR A 14 33.00 -20.26 6.78
CA THR A 14 31.93 -20.87 7.57
C THR A 14 31.32 -19.89 8.57
N THR A 15 32.14 -19.02 9.17
CA THR A 15 31.64 -17.99 10.10
C THR A 15 30.76 -16.97 9.37
N ILE A 16 31.21 -16.47 8.22
CA ILE A 16 30.42 -15.54 7.40
C ILE A 16 29.11 -16.20 6.96
N ASN A 17 29.18 -17.44 6.44
CA ASN A 17 28.00 -18.20 6.05
C ASN A 17 27.00 -18.28 7.21
N ARG A 18 27.45 -18.71 8.39
CA ARG A 18 26.60 -18.83 9.57
C ARG A 18 25.96 -17.49 9.94
N THR A 19 26.71 -16.39 9.95
CA THR A 19 26.17 -15.06 10.25
C THR A 19 25.12 -14.61 9.24
N LEU A 20 25.31 -14.90 7.95
CA LEU A 20 24.32 -14.62 6.90
C LEU A 20 23.03 -15.43 7.08
N GLU A 21 23.14 -16.68 7.51
CA GLU A 21 22.00 -17.56 7.81
C GLU A 21 21.27 -17.12 9.09
N GLU A 22 22.02 -16.82 10.16
CA GLU A 22 21.49 -16.27 11.41
C GLU A 22 20.72 -14.96 11.17
N PHE A 23 21.15 -14.13 10.21
CA PHE A 23 20.43 -12.92 9.83
C PHE A 23 19.05 -13.22 9.21
N ILE A 24 18.93 -14.25 8.37
CA ILE A 24 17.64 -14.68 7.83
C ILE A 24 16.73 -15.17 8.95
N ASP A 25 17.27 -15.95 9.88
CA ASP A 25 16.51 -16.49 11.00
C ASP A 25 16.09 -15.39 11.98
N PHE A 26 16.94 -14.40 12.22
CA PHE A 26 16.61 -13.20 12.98
C PHE A 26 15.40 -12.48 12.37
N ILE A 27 15.36 -12.29 11.05
CA ILE A 27 14.21 -11.66 10.39
C ILE A 27 12.94 -12.50 10.58
N LYS A 28 13.02 -13.83 10.39
CA LYS A 28 11.86 -14.73 10.52
C LYS A 28 11.31 -14.79 11.93
N THR A 29 12.21 -14.78 12.91
CA THR A 29 11.89 -14.97 14.32
C THR A 29 11.75 -13.66 15.07
N ASP A 30 11.71 -12.52 14.37
CA ASP A 30 11.55 -11.21 14.99
C ASP A 30 10.21 -11.13 15.74
N LEU A 31 10.28 -11.42 17.05
CA LEU A 31 9.16 -11.47 17.99
C LEU A 31 8.67 -10.08 18.37
N ASP A 32 9.31 -9.00 17.92
CA ASP A 32 8.86 -7.66 18.23
C ASP A 32 7.47 -7.42 17.61
N THR A 33 6.45 -7.30 18.45
CA THR A 33 5.08 -7.03 18.02
C THR A 33 4.83 -5.54 17.84
N LYS A 34 5.81 -4.67 18.14
CA LYS A 34 5.67 -3.23 17.96
C LYS A 34 5.59 -2.92 16.48
N VAL A 35 4.41 -2.44 16.07
CA VAL A 35 4.18 -1.89 14.74
C VAL A 35 3.91 -0.39 14.84
N PRO A 36 4.32 0.42 13.85
CA PRO A 36 4.05 1.85 13.86
C PRO A 36 2.54 2.13 13.86
N LYS A 37 2.06 3.02 14.74
CA LYS A 37 0.62 3.29 14.87
C LYS A 37 0.00 3.92 13.62
N ASP A 38 0.82 4.58 12.81
CA ASP A 38 0.46 5.30 11.58
C ASP A 38 0.63 4.44 10.31
N GLY A 39 1.14 3.21 10.45
CA GLY A 39 1.39 2.32 9.32
C GLY A 39 2.61 2.68 8.48
N THR A 40 3.55 3.51 8.98
CA THR A 40 4.77 3.83 8.25
C THR A 40 5.67 2.61 8.00
N VAL A 41 6.78 2.81 7.27
CA VAL A 41 7.78 1.77 7.01
C VAL A 41 8.36 1.24 8.33
N HIS A 42 8.42 -0.07 8.47
CA HIS A 42 8.98 -0.72 9.65
C HIS A 42 10.51 -0.68 9.62
N GLU A 43 11.14 -0.49 10.79
CA GLU A 43 12.60 -0.43 10.90
C GLU A 43 13.27 -1.70 10.34
N LEU A 44 12.75 -2.89 10.69
CA LEU A 44 13.15 -4.19 10.12
C LEU A 44 13.29 -4.15 8.58
N THR A 45 12.34 -3.52 7.88
CA THR A 45 12.41 -3.40 6.41
C THR A 45 13.56 -2.51 5.98
N SER A 46 13.71 -1.33 6.59
CA SER A 46 14.81 -0.42 6.25
C SER A 46 16.18 -1.04 6.53
N ASN A 47 16.39 -1.63 7.71
CA ASN A 47 17.63 -2.27 8.12
C ASN A 47 17.97 -3.46 7.23
N THR A 48 16.98 -4.29 6.89
CA THR A 48 17.17 -5.43 5.98
C THR A 48 17.61 -4.97 4.60
N MET A 49 16.96 -3.96 4.04
CA MET A 49 17.32 -3.46 2.71
C MET A 49 18.68 -2.76 2.70
N ILE A 50 19.02 -2.00 3.76
CA ILE A 50 20.36 -1.39 3.91
C ILE A 50 21.44 -2.48 3.97
N PHE A 51 21.21 -3.52 4.76
CA PHE A 51 22.12 -4.66 4.86
C PHE A 51 22.33 -5.32 3.49
N LEU A 52 21.25 -5.60 2.75
CA LEU A 52 21.36 -6.16 1.41
C LEU A 52 22.17 -5.25 0.49
N VAL A 53 21.87 -3.94 0.44
CA VAL A 53 22.60 -2.99 -0.39
C VAL A 53 24.10 -2.97 -0.05
N ASN A 54 24.46 -2.94 1.24
CA ASN A 54 25.87 -2.95 1.67
C ASN A 54 26.57 -4.28 1.32
N LEU A 55 25.85 -5.41 1.37
CA LEU A 55 26.43 -6.72 1.03
C LEU A 55 26.86 -6.80 -0.45
N MET A 56 26.29 -5.97 -1.32
CA MET A 56 26.67 -5.88 -2.74
C MET A 56 28.13 -5.42 -2.93
N ASP A 57 28.69 -4.64 -2.00
CA ASP A 57 30.08 -4.17 -2.08
C ASP A 57 31.11 -5.30 -1.89
N HIS A 58 30.66 -6.47 -1.45
CA HIS A 58 31.47 -7.66 -1.20
C HIS A 58 31.15 -8.83 -2.15
N LEU A 59 30.59 -8.53 -3.34
CA LEU A 59 30.21 -9.52 -4.35
C LEU A 59 31.32 -10.56 -4.60
N ASP A 60 32.59 -10.15 -4.65
CA ASP A 60 33.74 -10.98 -5.04
C ASP A 60 33.94 -12.24 -4.18
N ILE A 61 33.45 -12.24 -2.94
CA ILE A 61 33.58 -13.37 -2.01
C ILE A 61 32.29 -14.20 -1.85
N LEU A 62 31.15 -13.73 -2.34
CA LEU A 62 29.83 -14.28 -1.97
C LEU A 62 29.61 -15.72 -2.38
N SER A 63 30.13 -16.17 -3.53
CA SER A 63 30.02 -17.57 -3.97
C SER A 63 30.79 -18.54 -3.07
N ARG A 64 31.71 -18.04 -2.23
CA ARG A 64 32.51 -18.86 -1.32
C ARG A 64 31.90 -18.94 0.08
N VAL A 65 31.02 -18.01 0.42
CA VAL A 65 30.44 -17.87 1.77
C VAL A 65 28.94 -18.08 1.80
N ILE A 66 28.23 -18.03 0.66
CA ILE A 66 26.80 -18.34 0.57
C ILE A 66 26.62 -19.77 0.07
N THR A 67 25.73 -20.51 0.73
CA THR A 67 25.33 -21.85 0.31
C THR A 67 24.45 -21.75 -0.94
N ILE A 68 24.93 -22.26 -2.08
CA ILE A 68 24.20 -22.29 -3.34
C ILE A 68 23.51 -23.65 -3.48
N THR A 69 22.19 -23.68 -3.50
CA THR A 69 21.40 -24.94 -3.52
C THR A 69 21.40 -25.65 -4.87
N ASP A 70 21.60 -24.90 -5.96
CA ASP A 70 21.40 -25.37 -7.33
C ASP A 70 22.68 -25.30 -8.17
N ILE A 71 23.84 -25.44 -7.55
CA ILE A 71 25.14 -25.12 -8.18
C ILE A 71 25.41 -25.92 -9.48
N GLN A 72 24.78 -27.08 -9.63
CA GLN A 72 24.95 -28.00 -10.76
C GLN A 72 24.10 -27.61 -11.99
N SER A 73 23.03 -26.83 -11.82
CA SER A 73 22.17 -26.36 -12.92
C SER A 73 22.56 -24.97 -13.42
N ILE A 74 23.55 -24.34 -12.79
CA ILE A 74 24.05 -23.01 -13.19
C ILE A 74 24.86 -23.15 -14.48
N ASP A 75 24.50 -22.37 -15.50
CA ASP A 75 25.33 -22.21 -16.70
C ASP A 75 26.74 -21.77 -16.28
N PRO A 76 27.82 -22.48 -16.68
CA PRO A 76 29.19 -22.14 -16.33
C PRO A 76 29.61 -20.70 -16.68
N ARG A 77 28.88 -20.02 -17.56
CA ARG A 77 29.10 -18.62 -17.97
C ARG A 77 28.51 -17.60 -16.99
N VAL A 78 27.65 -18.03 -16.07
CA VAL A 78 27.03 -17.14 -15.07
C VAL A 78 28.04 -16.77 -13.99
N ASP A 79 28.03 -15.51 -13.61
CA ASP A 79 28.78 -15.01 -12.47
C ASP A 79 28.26 -15.67 -11.18
N LYS A 80 29.03 -16.65 -10.67
CA LYS A 80 28.68 -17.43 -9.47
C LYS A 80 28.48 -16.56 -8.24
N ASN A 81 29.20 -15.44 -8.13
CA ASN A 81 29.08 -14.51 -7.01
C ASN A 81 27.74 -13.77 -7.05
N ARG A 82 27.37 -13.24 -8.23
CA ARG A 82 26.06 -12.61 -8.43
C ARG A 82 24.92 -13.59 -8.27
N TRP A 83 25.07 -14.82 -8.75
CA TRP A 83 24.06 -15.87 -8.56
C TRP A 83 23.86 -16.21 -7.08
N ALA A 84 24.93 -16.44 -6.32
CA ALA A 84 24.86 -16.72 -4.90
C ALA A 84 24.17 -15.58 -4.14
N TYR A 85 24.51 -14.34 -4.49
CA TYR A 85 23.89 -13.16 -3.91
C TYR A 85 22.41 -13.03 -4.29
N ALA A 86 22.04 -13.31 -5.54
CA ALA A 86 20.65 -13.32 -5.99
C ALA A 86 19.80 -14.32 -5.19
N GLN A 87 20.30 -15.55 -4.99
CA GLN A 87 19.65 -16.55 -4.14
C GLN A 87 19.47 -16.05 -2.71
N TYR A 88 20.52 -15.45 -2.14
CA TYR A 88 20.46 -14.93 -0.79
C TYR A 88 19.48 -13.77 -0.62
N ILE A 89 19.48 -12.80 -1.55
CA ILE A 89 18.49 -11.71 -1.58
C ILE A 89 17.07 -12.29 -1.58
N VAL A 90 16.76 -13.23 -2.47
CA VAL A 90 15.41 -13.82 -2.55
C VAL A 90 15.02 -14.49 -1.22
N ARG A 91 15.93 -15.23 -0.58
CA ARG A 91 15.66 -15.86 0.73
C ARG A 91 15.42 -14.83 1.83
N VAL A 92 16.19 -13.75 1.86
CA VAL A 92 16.02 -12.62 2.80
C VAL A 92 14.68 -11.91 2.55
N LEU A 93 14.33 -11.64 1.30
CA LEU A 93 13.06 -11.01 0.91
C LEU A 93 11.84 -11.88 1.27
N LEU A 94 11.94 -13.20 1.12
CA LEU A 94 10.91 -14.15 1.55
C LEU A 94 10.73 -14.13 3.07
N ALA A 95 11.84 -14.15 3.82
CA ALA A 95 11.81 -14.03 5.28
C ALA A 95 11.17 -12.71 5.73
N LEU A 96 11.63 -11.58 5.15
CA LEU A 96 11.11 -10.26 5.44
C LEU A 96 9.63 -10.14 5.08
N GLY A 97 9.22 -10.67 3.92
CA GLY A 97 7.83 -10.66 3.49
C GLY A 97 6.91 -11.42 4.45
N SER A 98 7.36 -12.57 4.97
CA SER A 98 6.63 -13.33 5.99
C SER A 98 6.54 -12.58 7.33
N ALA A 99 7.66 -12.01 7.79
CA ALA A 99 7.70 -11.22 9.01
C ALA A 99 6.76 -10.02 8.95
N LEU A 100 6.75 -9.29 7.82
CA LEU A 100 5.84 -8.16 7.60
C LEU A 100 4.37 -8.57 7.63
N GLN A 101 4.02 -9.71 7.02
CA GLN A 101 2.65 -10.21 7.06
C GLN A 101 2.24 -10.52 8.51
N ASN A 102 3.06 -11.25 9.26
CA ASN A 102 2.79 -11.57 10.66
C ASN A 102 2.63 -10.31 11.52
N LYS A 103 3.52 -9.33 11.36
CA LYS A 103 3.41 -8.05 12.09
C LYS A 103 2.15 -7.29 11.74
N SER A 104 1.75 -7.31 10.47
CA SER A 104 0.56 -6.60 9.99
C SER A 104 -0.75 -7.11 10.64
N GLU A 105 -0.77 -8.33 11.17
CA GLU A 105 -1.93 -8.86 11.92
C GLU A 105 -2.18 -8.13 13.26
N SER A 106 -1.23 -7.32 13.74
CA SER A 106 -1.41 -6.51 14.95
C SER A 106 -2.34 -5.32 14.75
N TYR A 107 -2.65 -4.95 13.50
CA TYR A 107 -3.59 -3.88 13.19
C TYR A 107 -5.03 -4.41 13.19
N SER A 108 -5.89 -3.82 14.02
CA SER A 108 -7.34 -4.10 14.00
C SER A 108 -8.05 -3.49 12.79
N ASP A 109 -7.56 -2.35 12.32
CA ASP A 109 -8.06 -1.70 11.11
C ASP A 109 -7.40 -2.31 9.87
N ILE A 110 -8.22 -3.01 9.08
CA ILE A 110 -7.80 -3.68 7.84
C ILE A 110 -7.23 -2.71 6.79
N HIS A 111 -7.66 -1.44 6.79
CA HIS A 111 -7.17 -0.45 5.83
C HIS A 111 -5.82 0.10 6.25
N LEU A 112 -5.62 0.31 7.56
CA LEU A 112 -4.31 0.65 8.11
C LEU A 112 -3.30 -0.48 7.92
N LYS A 113 -3.72 -1.75 8.12
CA LYS A 113 -2.94 -2.93 7.78
C LYS A 113 -2.47 -2.90 6.32
N ALA A 114 -3.37 -2.57 5.40
CA ALA A 114 -3.05 -2.46 3.98
C ALA A 114 -2.07 -1.31 3.70
N ILE A 115 -2.21 -0.15 4.34
CA ILE A 115 -1.25 0.96 4.23
C ILE A 115 0.14 0.56 4.74
N PHE A 116 0.22 -0.14 5.87
CA PHE A 116 1.48 -0.66 6.40
C PHE A 116 2.18 -1.59 5.40
N LEU A 117 1.47 -2.59 4.87
CA LEU A 117 2.04 -3.50 3.89
C LEU A 117 2.43 -2.77 2.60
N LEU A 118 1.60 -1.82 2.15
CA LEU A 118 1.86 -1.00 0.97
C LEU A 118 3.16 -0.19 1.11
N ASN A 119 3.35 0.49 2.23
CA ASN A 119 4.56 1.27 2.52
C ASN A 119 5.81 0.40 2.50
N ASN A 120 5.78 -0.76 3.17
CA ASN A 120 6.94 -1.63 3.27
C ASN A 120 7.25 -2.32 1.93
N TYR A 121 6.25 -2.81 1.19
CA TYR A 121 6.46 -3.42 -0.13
C TYR A 121 6.93 -2.41 -1.17
N HIS A 122 6.38 -1.19 -1.15
CA HIS A 122 6.87 -0.12 -2.00
C HIS A 122 8.31 0.25 -1.67
N TYR A 123 8.67 0.35 -0.38
CA TYR A 123 10.05 0.63 0.05
C TYR A 123 11.03 -0.45 -0.44
N ILE A 124 10.68 -1.73 -0.30
CA ILE A 124 11.49 -2.85 -0.78
C ILE A 124 11.70 -2.74 -2.29
N LEU A 125 10.61 -2.65 -3.07
CA LEU A 125 10.69 -2.61 -4.53
C LEU A 125 11.44 -1.37 -5.03
N HIS A 126 11.17 -0.21 -4.43
CA HIS A 126 11.88 1.03 -4.73
C HIS A 126 13.38 0.90 -4.46
N THR A 127 13.77 0.29 -3.34
CA THR A 127 15.18 0.09 -3.00
C THR A 127 15.86 -0.90 -3.95
N LEU A 128 15.19 -2.00 -4.31
CA LEU A 128 15.69 -2.97 -5.29
C LEU A 128 15.96 -2.32 -6.66
N ARG A 129 15.07 -1.42 -7.10
CA ARG A 129 15.23 -0.62 -8.32
C ARG A 129 16.37 0.38 -8.20
N LYS A 130 16.36 1.20 -7.16
CA LYS A 130 17.30 2.31 -6.95
C LYS A 130 18.75 1.84 -6.79
N ALA A 131 18.97 0.73 -6.07
CA ALA A 131 20.30 0.15 -5.87
C ALA A 131 20.72 -0.81 -6.99
N ASN A 132 19.93 -0.94 -8.07
CA ASN A 132 20.17 -1.87 -9.19
C ASN A 132 20.28 -3.35 -8.78
N LEU A 133 19.69 -3.72 -7.63
CA LEU A 133 19.66 -5.10 -7.14
C LEU A 133 18.73 -5.98 -7.99
N LEU A 134 17.71 -5.42 -8.64
CA LEU A 134 16.83 -6.19 -9.53
C LEU A 134 17.59 -6.91 -10.65
N SER A 135 18.62 -6.28 -11.22
CA SER A 135 19.45 -6.91 -12.26
C SER A 135 20.11 -8.20 -11.78
N ILE A 136 20.44 -8.28 -10.49
CA ILE A 136 21.04 -9.45 -9.85
C ILE A 136 19.94 -10.45 -9.49
N VAL A 137 18.86 -9.98 -8.83
CA VAL A 137 17.73 -10.83 -8.43
C VAL A 137 17.13 -11.57 -9.62
N HIS A 138 16.94 -10.89 -10.76
CA HIS A 138 16.38 -11.50 -11.97
C HIS A 138 17.24 -12.61 -12.58
N MET A 139 18.53 -12.71 -12.20
CA MET A 139 19.35 -13.86 -12.60
C MET A 139 18.81 -15.15 -11.97
N TYR A 140 18.27 -15.09 -10.75
CA TYR A 140 17.74 -16.25 -10.03
C TYR A 140 16.21 -16.33 -10.04
N ASP A 141 15.53 -15.23 -9.74
CA ASP A 141 14.06 -15.16 -9.73
C ASP A 141 13.54 -13.93 -10.51
N PRO A 142 13.29 -14.07 -11.82
CA PRO A 142 12.78 -12.99 -12.65
C PRO A 142 11.35 -12.56 -12.30
N LYS A 143 10.64 -13.31 -11.44
CA LYS A 143 9.26 -12.99 -11.04
C LYS A 143 9.20 -12.08 -9.81
N THR A 144 10.31 -11.87 -9.09
CA THR A 144 10.34 -11.11 -7.84
C THR A 144 9.73 -9.71 -8.02
N GLU A 145 10.12 -8.96 -9.05
CA GLU A 145 9.58 -7.62 -9.30
C GLU A 145 8.06 -7.63 -9.47
N TYR A 146 7.55 -8.49 -10.35
CA TYR A 146 6.12 -8.66 -10.61
C TYR A 146 5.32 -9.05 -9.35
N ILE A 147 5.90 -9.89 -8.48
CA ILE A 147 5.28 -10.28 -7.21
C ILE A 147 5.08 -9.07 -6.29
N TYR A 148 6.09 -8.20 -6.16
CA TYR A 148 5.98 -6.99 -5.33
C TYR A 148 5.00 -5.98 -5.94
N GLU A 149 4.99 -5.81 -7.26
CA GLU A 149 4.00 -4.96 -7.95
C GLU A 149 2.57 -5.42 -7.67
N ASN A 150 2.30 -6.71 -7.79
CA ASN A 150 0.98 -7.27 -7.46
C ASN A 150 0.59 -7.06 -6.00
N ARG A 151 1.54 -7.23 -5.06
CA ARG A 151 1.29 -6.97 -3.64
C ARG A 151 0.95 -5.50 -3.37
N ILE A 152 1.61 -4.57 -4.07
CA ILE A 152 1.30 -3.13 -3.99
C ILE A 152 -0.11 -2.87 -4.52
N ILE A 153 -0.46 -3.42 -5.68
CA ILE A 153 -1.80 -3.27 -6.29
C ILE A 153 -2.89 -3.84 -5.38
N GLU A 154 -2.70 -5.02 -4.81
CA GLU A 154 -3.70 -5.64 -3.93
C GLU A 154 -3.89 -4.84 -2.64
N ASN A 155 -2.82 -4.33 -2.03
CA ASN A 155 -2.96 -3.50 -0.83
C ASN A 155 -3.62 -2.14 -1.15
N LYS A 156 -3.37 -1.55 -2.32
CA LYS A 156 -4.15 -0.38 -2.80
C LYS A 156 -5.64 -0.73 -2.94
N ARG A 157 -5.97 -1.91 -3.45
CA ARG A 157 -7.36 -2.39 -3.60
C ARG A 157 -8.05 -2.59 -2.24
N VAL A 158 -7.36 -3.14 -1.25
CA VAL A 158 -7.91 -3.29 0.11
C VAL A 158 -8.11 -1.92 0.75
N TYR A 159 -7.10 -1.04 0.69
CA TYR A 159 -7.20 0.31 1.23
C TYR A 159 -8.36 1.11 0.60
N SER A 160 -8.57 1.02 -0.72
CA SER A 160 -9.65 1.77 -1.39
C SER A 160 -11.05 1.38 -0.92
N GLN A 161 -11.23 0.18 -0.33
CA GLN A 161 -12.49 -0.24 0.27
C GLN A 161 -12.88 0.59 1.50
N SER A 162 -11.95 1.35 2.11
CA SER A 162 -12.24 2.30 3.20
C SER A 162 -13.31 3.31 2.78
N TRP A 163 -13.33 3.69 1.50
CA TRP A 163 -14.29 4.64 0.92
C TRP A 163 -15.71 4.08 0.74
N SER A 164 -15.93 2.77 0.96
CA SER A 164 -17.23 2.13 0.69
C SER A 164 -18.40 2.79 1.46
N ARG A 165 -18.15 3.24 2.70
CA ARG A 165 -19.17 3.91 3.53
C ARG A 165 -19.54 5.29 3.00
N VAL A 166 -18.57 6.04 2.48
CA VAL A 166 -18.82 7.30 1.77
C VAL A 166 -19.59 7.03 0.48
N LEU A 167 -19.15 6.03 -0.29
CA LEU A 167 -19.75 5.65 -1.56
C LEU A 167 -21.23 5.27 -1.44
N HIS A 168 -21.61 4.59 -0.36
CA HIS A 168 -22.99 4.22 -0.08
C HIS A 168 -23.96 5.41 -0.21
N PHE A 169 -23.57 6.60 0.23
CA PHE A 169 -24.45 7.78 0.19
C PHE A 169 -24.53 8.44 -1.19
N VAL A 170 -23.51 8.29 -2.03
CA VAL A 170 -23.43 8.94 -3.36
C VAL A 170 -23.82 8.00 -4.50
N LEU A 171 -23.68 6.68 -4.32
CA LEU A 171 -23.99 5.67 -5.34
C LEU A 171 -25.41 5.13 -5.28
N GLU A 172 -26.14 5.26 -4.17
CA GLU A 172 -27.56 4.89 -4.08
C GLU A 172 -28.48 5.86 -4.87
N MET A 173 -28.11 6.23 -6.09
CA MET A 173 -28.90 7.08 -6.98
C MET A 173 -30.11 6.36 -7.59
N ASP A 174 -30.08 5.02 -7.62
CA ASP A 174 -30.97 4.18 -8.44
C ASP A 174 -32.06 3.44 -7.66
N LYS A 175 -32.18 3.62 -6.33
CA LYS A 175 -33.41 3.19 -5.66
C LYS A 175 -34.53 4.13 -6.14
N PRO A 176 -35.53 3.62 -6.89
CA PRO A 176 -36.58 4.48 -7.43
C PRO A 176 -37.23 5.23 -6.27
N LEU A 177 -37.35 6.54 -6.40
CA LEU A 177 -38.08 7.41 -5.48
C LEU A 177 -39.57 7.03 -5.53
N SER A 178 -39.93 5.92 -4.89
CA SER A 178 -41.22 5.22 -5.02
C SER A 178 -41.57 4.82 -6.46
N GLN A 179 -42.08 3.60 -6.62
CA GLN A 179 -42.69 3.14 -7.86
C GLN A 179 -43.76 4.14 -8.31
N GLN A 180 -43.47 4.95 -9.34
CA GLN A 180 -44.35 5.22 -10.46
C GLN A 180 -43.75 6.25 -11.43
N ARG A 181 -43.72 5.81 -12.70
CA ARG A 181 -43.80 6.56 -13.96
C ARG A 181 -42.50 6.94 -14.65
N VAL A 182 -42.34 6.28 -15.80
CA VAL A 182 -41.92 6.78 -17.12
C VAL A 182 -40.83 7.83 -17.08
N VAL A 183 -39.65 7.41 -17.54
CA VAL A 183 -38.50 8.25 -17.89
C VAL A 183 -38.96 9.50 -18.64
N PRO A 184 -38.83 10.71 -18.08
CA PRO A 184 -38.78 11.92 -18.88
C PRO A 184 -37.30 12.35 -18.97
N GLU A 185 -36.93 12.90 -20.11
CA GLU A 185 -35.61 13.48 -20.37
C GLU A 185 -35.10 14.33 -19.20
N MET A 186 -33.77 14.35 -19.06
CA MET A 186 -33.00 14.97 -17.96
C MET A 186 -33.37 16.44 -17.65
N ASN A 187 -34.06 17.12 -18.57
CA ASN A 187 -34.48 18.51 -18.46
C ASN A 187 -35.87 18.73 -17.79
N GLN A 188 -36.64 17.68 -17.46
CA GLN A 188 -37.97 17.83 -16.81
C GLN A 188 -37.98 17.54 -15.30
N ILE A 189 -36.85 17.15 -14.70
CA ILE A 189 -36.77 16.80 -13.27
C ILE A 189 -36.84 18.04 -12.37
N ALA A 190 -36.43 19.21 -12.86
CA ALA A 190 -36.37 20.46 -12.09
C ALA A 190 -37.74 20.95 -11.56
N ASN A 191 -38.85 20.55 -12.21
CA ASN A 191 -40.21 20.98 -11.84
C ASN A 191 -41.05 19.89 -11.15
N MET A 192 -40.48 18.73 -10.83
CA MET A 192 -41.19 17.72 -10.05
C MET A 192 -41.22 18.10 -8.57
N ARG A 193 -42.42 18.32 -8.04
CA ARG A 193 -42.65 18.62 -6.63
C ARG A 193 -42.28 17.39 -5.78
N LEU A 194 -41.08 17.39 -5.22
CA LEU A 194 -40.59 16.31 -4.35
C LEU A 194 -41.54 16.07 -3.18
N LYS A 195 -41.88 14.79 -2.94
CA LYS A 195 -42.61 14.37 -1.73
C LYS A 195 -41.73 14.59 -0.50
N ASP A 196 -42.34 14.82 0.67
CA ASP A 196 -41.59 15.07 1.91
C ASP A 196 -40.64 13.92 2.28
N LYS A 197 -41.02 12.68 1.99
CA LYS A 197 -40.16 11.49 2.16
C LYS A 197 -38.90 11.57 1.31
N ASP A 198 -39.02 12.00 0.06
CA ASP A 198 -37.90 12.14 -0.87
C ASP A 198 -36.96 13.26 -0.42
N ARG A 199 -37.53 14.38 0.03
CA ARG A 199 -36.78 15.50 0.61
C ARG A 199 -35.99 15.06 1.85
N GLN A 200 -36.62 14.27 2.73
CA GLN A 200 -35.97 13.75 3.92
C GLN A 200 -34.83 12.78 3.57
N ASN A 201 -35.06 11.87 2.62
CA ASN A 201 -34.02 10.96 2.14
C ASN A 201 -32.79 11.71 1.58
N ILE A 202 -33.00 12.77 0.80
CA ILE A 202 -31.88 13.60 0.28
C ILE A 202 -31.10 14.23 1.44
N LYS A 203 -31.79 14.79 2.44
CA LYS A 203 -31.14 15.35 3.65
C LYS A 203 -30.33 14.30 4.41
N ASP A 204 -30.88 13.10 4.58
CA ASP A 204 -30.23 12.00 5.28
C ASP A 204 -28.98 11.53 4.53
N LYS A 205 -29.02 11.51 3.18
CA LYS A 205 -27.85 11.19 2.35
C LYS A 205 -26.73 12.21 2.49
N PHE A 206 -27.04 13.51 2.43
CA PHE A 206 -26.02 14.55 2.65
C PHE A 206 -25.44 14.48 4.07
N ALA A 207 -26.29 14.29 5.08
CA ALA A 207 -25.84 14.16 6.47
C ALA A 207 -24.94 12.93 6.67
N GLY A 208 -25.33 11.79 6.10
CA GLY A 208 -24.54 10.56 6.13
C GLY A 208 -23.20 10.71 5.41
N PHE A 209 -23.21 11.27 4.19
CA PHE A 209 -21.98 11.58 3.45
C PHE A 209 -21.04 12.47 4.26
N ASN A 210 -21.56 13.57 4.82
CA ASN A 210 -20.75 14.49 5.62
C ASN A 210 -20.10 13.75 6.80
N LYS A 211 -20.87 12.92 7.53
CA LYS A 211 -20.37 12.14 8.66
C LYS A 211 -19.25 11.18 8.25
N GLU A 212 -19.45 10.40 7.20
CA GLU A 212 -18.47 9.41 6.75
C GLU A 212 -17.22 10.07 6.12
N MET A 213 -17.37 11.22 5.46
CA MET A 213 -16.23 12.00 4.96
C MET A 213 -15.35 12.54 6.09
N GLU A 214 -15.95 13.04 7.18
CA GLU A 214 -15.18 13.47 8.37
C GLU A 214 -14.41 12.31 8.99
N GLU A 215 -15.03 11.13 9.03
CA GLU A 215 -14.38 9.93 9.54
C GLU A 215 -13.21 9.51 8.66
N ILE A 216 -13.37 9.54 7.33
CA ILE A 216 -12.27 9.28 6.39
C ILE A 216 -11.15 10.30 6.54
N LYS A 217 -11.48 11.59 6.67
CA LYS A 217 -10.49 12.63 6.92
C LYS A 217 -9.71 12.34 8.20
N ARG A 218 -10.43 12.03 9.29
CA ARG A 218 -9.84 11.74 10.60
C ARG A 218 -8.89 10.54 10.54
N THR A 219 -9.27 9.46 9.85
CA THR A 219 -8.44 8.25 9.78
C THR A 219 -7.27 8.43 8.82
N GLN A 220 -7.47 8.97 7.63
CA GLN A 220 -6.42 9.08 6.61
C GLN A 220 -5.38 10.17 6.89
N THR A 221 -5.71 11.18 7.70
CA THR A 221 -4.71 12.12 8.23
C THR A 221 -3.85 11.53 9.35
N ALA A 222 -4.30 10.44 9.98
CA ALA A 222 -3.52 9.72 10.99
C ALA A 222 -2.58 8.66 10.39
N TYR A 223 -2.77 8.29 9.12
CA TYR A 223 -1.90 7.37 8.41
C TYR A 223 -0.67 8.09 7.87
N ALA A 224 0.47 7.39 7.79
CA ALA A 224 1.70 7.93 7.22
C ALA A 224 2.06 7.20 5.93
N VAL A 225 2.38 7.94 4.87
CA VAL A 225 2.93 7.40 3.61
C VAL A 225 4.21 8.18 3.27
N PRO A 226 5.39 7.71 3.73
CA PRO A 226 6.62 8.50 3.66
C PRO A 226 7.08 8.80 2.24
N ASN A 227 6.94 7.83 1.33
CA ASN A 227 7.35 8.00 -0.06
C ASN A 227 6.39 8.95 -0.78
N SER A 228 6.93 10.03 -1.35
CA SER A 228 6.16 11.08 -2.04
C SER A 228 5.38 10.54 -3.23
N ASP A 229 6.02 9.73 -4.08
CA ASP A 229 5.40 9.24 -5.32
C ASP A 229 4.20 8.33 -5.02
N LEU A 230 4.35 7.45 -4.03
CA LEU A 230 3.28 6.60 -3.54
C LEU A 230 2.14 7.42 -2.92
N ARG A 231 2.46 8.40 -2.08
CA ARG A 231 1.48 9.28 -1.43
C ARG A 231 0.67 10.08 -2.45
N GLU A 232 1.34 10.73 -3.40
CA GLU A 232 0.69 11.48 -4.47
C GLU A 232 -0.13 10.56 -5.39
N SER A 233 0.34 9.34 -5.63
CA SER A 233 -0.46 8.33 -6.33
C SER A 233 -1.73 7.97 -5.57
N LEU A 234 -1.67 7.75 -4.25
CA LEU A 234 -2.86 7.43 -3.45
C LEU A 234 -3.85 8.59 -3.39
N LYS A 235 -3.37 9.83 -3.26
CA LYS A 235 -4.22 11.03 -3.29
C LYS A 235 -4.96 11.13 -4.63
N ARG A 236 -4.26 10.96 -5.75
CA ARG A 236 -4.87 10.93 -7.08
C ARG A 236 -5.87 9.79 -7.25
N ASP A 237 -5.49 8.57 -6.87
CA ASP A 237 -6.38 7.39 -6.93
C ASP A 237 -7.66 7.64 -6.12
N ASN A 238 -7.56 8.23 -4.92
CA ASN A 238 -8.70 8.61 -4.09
C ASN A 238 -9.60 9.65 -4.79
N ILE A 239 -9.02 10.74 -5.33
CA ILE A 239 -9.74 11.81 -6.02
C ILE A 239 -10.52 11.25 -7.20
N GLU A 240 -9.86 10.48 -8.07
CA GLU A 240 -10.48 9.83 -9.24
C GLU A 240 -11.60 8.86 -8.82
N PHE A 241 -11.45 8.25 -7.65
CA PHE A 241 -12.43 7.30 -7.13
C PHE A 241 -13.71 7.98 -6.60
N ILE A 242 -13.60 9.04 -5.79
CA ILE A 242 -14.76 9.62 -5.08
C ILE A 242 -15.34 10.87 -5.75
N VAL A 243 -14.50 11.76 -6.27
CA VAL A 243 -14.93 13.11 -6.67
C VAL A 243 -15.92 13.09 -7.84
N PRO A 244 -15.74 12.30 -8.91
CA PRO A 244 -16.72 12.24 -10.00
C PRO A 244 -18.09 11.77 -9.52
N LYS A 245 -18.14 10.80 -8.60
CA LYS A 245 -19.38 10.25 -8.05
C LYS A 245 -20.08 11.26 -7.15
N TYR A 246 -19.32 11.94 -6.29
CA TYR A 246 -19.86 13.01 -5.44
C TYR A 246 -20.37 14.19 -6.27
N LYS A 247 -19.66 14.59 -7.32
CA LYS A 247 -20.07 15.67 -8.21
C LYS A 247 -21.42 15.38 -8.88
N LEU A 248 -21.61 14.18 -9.41
CA LEU A 248 -22.90 13.76 -9.96
C LEU A 248 -24.03 13.82 -8.93
N PHE A 249 -23.77 13.34 -7.71
CA PHE A 249 -24.71 13.42 -6.60
C PHE A 249 -25.05 14.88 -6.22
N TYR A 250 -24.02 15.72 -6.10
CA TYR A 250 -24.11 17.14 -5.76
C TYR A 250 -24.95 17.90 -6.80
N ASP A 251 -24.58 17.82 -8.08
CA ASP A 251 -25.23 18.56 -9.18
C ASP A 251 -26.70 18.16 -9.35
N LYS A 252 -27.01 16.87 -9.16
CA LYS A 252 -28.38 16.35 -9.25
C LYS A 252 -29.29 16.94 -8.19
N TYR A 253 -28.85 16.94 -6.92
CA TYR A 253 -29.71 17.32 -5.81
C TYR A 253 -29.66 18.82 -5.49
N LEU A 254 -28.64 19.55 -5.92
CA LEU A 254 -28.59 21.01 -5.75
C LEU A 254 -29.71 21.73 -6.52
N ASN A 255 -30.06 21.19 -7.69
CA ASN A 255 -31.15 21.71 -8.52
C ASN A 255 -32.54 21.28 -8.02
N MET A 256 -32.62 20.47 -6.96
CA MET A 256 -33.87 20.03 -6.38
C MET A 256 -34.28 20.88 -5.17
N ASN A 257 -35.55 21.28 -5.10
CA ASN A 257 -36.11 22.04 -3.96
C ASN A 257 -36.36 21.14 -2.72
N PHE A 258 -35.33 20.46 -2.21
CA PHE A 258 -35.45 19.52 -1.09
C PHE A 258 -35.39 20.18 0.31
N THR A 259 -34.84 21.38 0.41
CA THR A 259 -34.71 22.13 1.66
C THR A 259 -34.75 23.63 1.39
N LYS A 260 -35.17 24.41 2.39
CA LYS A 260 -35.07 25.89 2.38
C LYS A 260 -33.72 26.40 2.89
N ASN A 261 -32.96 25.53 3.57
CA ASN A 261 -31.66 25.85 4.14
C ASN A 261 -30.65 24.82 3.63
N LEU A 262 -29.99 25.14 2.51
CA LEU A 262 -29.05 24.25 1.81
C LEU A 262 -27.75 24.10 2.60
N GLU A 263 -27.21 25.19 3.13
CA GLU A 263 -25.94 25.25 3.86
C GLU A 263 -25.92 24.32 5.10
N LYS A 264 -27.08 24.07 5.70
CA LYS A 264 -27.21 23.11 6.81
C LYS A 264 -26.87 21.67 6.40
N TYR A 265 -27.11 21.28 5.16
CA TYR A 265 -26.98 19.89 4.69
C TYR A 265 -25.81 19.72 3.72
N VAL A 266 -25.62 20.66 2.80
CA VAL A 266 -24.56 20.64 1.80
C VAL A 266 -23.33 21.34 2.38
N LYS A 267 -22.50 20.58 3.10
CA LYS A 267 -21.30 21.11 3.78
C LYS A 267 -20.11 21.30 2.84
N TYR A 268 -20.02 20.47 1.80
CA TYR A 268 -18.87 20.39 0.91
C TYR A 268 -19.28 20.62 -0.54
N LYS A 269 -18.46 21.36 -1.28
CA LYS A 269 -18.43 21.35 -2.74
C LYS A 269 -17.47 20.25 -3.22
N PRO A 270 -17.58 19.80 -4.48
CA PRO A 270 -16.60 18.85 -5.04
C PRO A 270 -15.14 19.31 -4.88
N GLU A 271 -14.88 20.62 -5.01
CA GLU A 271 -13.56 21.21 -4.84
C GLU A 271 -13.05 21.11 -3.38
N ASP A 272 -13.96 21.21 -2.40
CA ASP A 272 -13.62 21.06 -0.99
C ASP A 272 -13.21 19.61 -0.67
N ILE A 273 -13.80 18.62 -1.35
CA ILE A 273 -13.42 17.21 -1.22
C ILE A 273 -12.02 16.97 -1.78
N VAL A 274 -11.70 17.58 -2.93
CA VAL A 274 -10.33 17.54 -3.48
C VAL A 274 -9.34 18.13 -2.49
N ALA A 275 -9.57 19.37 -2.05
CA ALA A 275 -8.70 20.06 -1.10
C ALA A 275 -8.52 19.28 0.22
N MET A 276 -9.56 18.57 0.66
CA MET A 276 -9.48 17.68 1.82
C MET A 276 -8.54 16.49 1.57
N ILE A 277 -8.68 15.79 0.44
CA ILE A 277 -7.85 14.63 0.11
C ILE A 277 -6.38 15.03 -0.07
N GLU A 278 -6.12 16.24 -0.56
CA GLU A 278 -4.77 16.76 -0.68
C GLU A 278 -4.02 16.85 0.66
N THR A 279 -4.74 16.90 1.79
CA THR A 279 -4.14 16.90 3.15
C THR A 279 -3.88 15.51 3.74
N PHE A 280 -4.28 14.45 3.04
CA PHE A 280 -4.15 13.09 3.56
C PHE A 280 -2.71 12.60 3.53
N PHE A 281 -2.35 11.74 4.49
CA PHE A 281 -1.01 11.16 4.63
C PHE A 281 0.14 12.15 4.83
N ASP A 282 -0.15 13.44 4.89
CA ASP A 282 0.85 14.46 5.16
C ASP A 282 1.21 14.39 6.64
N SER A 283 2.46 14.07 6.90
CA SER A 283 3.02 14.01 8.24
C SER A 283 3.01 15.41 8.84
N THR A 284 1.91 15.84 9.46
CA THR A 284 1.99 16.89 10.48
C THR A 284 2.40 16.26 11.81
N ALA A 285 3.69 15.91 11.89
CA ALA A 285 4.45 15.73 13.11
C ALA A 285 5.94 15.93 12.79
#